data_AF-A0A8R7TKR4-F1
#
_entry.id   AF-A0A8R7TKR4-F1
#
_cell.length_a   1.000
_cell.length_b   1.000
_cell.length_c   1.000
_cell.angle_alpha   90.00
_cell.angle_beta   90.00
_cell.angle_gamma   90.00
#
_symmetry.space_group_name_H-M   'P 1'
#
loop_
_entity.id
_entity.type
_entity.pdbx_description
1 polymer ?
#
loop_
_entity_poly.entity_id
_entity_poly.type
_entity_poly.pdbx_seq_one_letter_code
_entity_poly.pdbx_strand_id
1 'polypeptide(L)' 'MAEIEIKTAPADFRFPTTNQTRHCFTRYVEFHRCVSAKGDEAAECEKFAKYYRSLCPAEWVDRWNEQRENGTFAGPL' A
#
# COMPACT_ATOMS: atom_id res chain seq x y z
N MET A 1 26.16 -13.40 -2.58
CA MET A 1 24.86 -13.40 -3.27
C MET A 1 23.81 -13.19 -2.21
N ALA A 2 22.95 -12.17 -2.33
CA ALA A 2 21.84 -12.02 -1.40
C ALA A 2 20.83 -13.16 -1.65
N GLU A 3 20.43 -13.85 -0.60
CA GLU A 3 19.44 -14.93 -0.67
C GLU A 3 18.07 -14.32 -0.99
N ILE A 4 17.40 -14.82 -2.03
CA ILE A 4 16.08 -14.30 -2.45
C ILE A 4 15.01 -14.98 -1.59
N GLU A 5 14.45 -14.22 -0.64
CA GLU A 5 13.32 -14.70 0.15
C GLU A 5 12.00 -14.55 -0.61
N ILE A 6 11.35 -15.66 -0.95
CA ILE A 6 10.04 -15.65 -1.64
C ILE A 6 8.94 -15.44 -0.58
N LYS A 7 8.46 -14.20 -0.46
CA LYS A 7 7.37 -13.80 0.46
C LYS A 7 6.43 -12.81 -0.24
N THR A 8 5.17 -12.77 0.21
CA THR A 8 4.14 -11.84 -0.29
C THR A 8 3.25 -11.34 0.86
N ALA A 9 2.27 -10.50 0.55
CA ALA A 9 1.32 -9.99 1.54
C ALA A 9 0.56 -11.13 2.24
N PRO A 10 0.42 -11.09 3.58
CA PRO A 10 -0.32 -12.11 4.32
C PRO A 10 -1.84 -11.97 4.09
N ALA A 11 -2.58 -13.04 4.37
CA ALA A 11 -4.04 -13.01 4.39
C ALA A 11 -4.54 -12.06 5.51
N ASP A 12 -5.44 -11.15 5.17
CA ASP A 12 -6.07 -10.23 6.12
C ASP A 12 -7.53 -10.63 6.33
N PHE A 13 -7.87 -11.03 7.55
CA PHE A 13 -9.21 -11.49 7.92
C PHE A 13 -10.30 -10.40 7.77
N ARG A 14 -9.91 -9.12 7.67
CA ARG A 14 -10.83 -8.02 7.36
C ARG A 14 -11.37 -8.10 5.93
N PHE A 15 -10.69 -8.80 5.03
CA PHE A 15 -11.02 -8.91 3.60
C PHE A 15 -11.13 -10.38 3.15
N PRO A 16 -12.11 -11.15 3.67
CA PRO A 16 -12.23 -12.59 3.40
C PRO A 16 -12.83 -12.93 2.03
N THR A 17 -13.32 -11.93 1.29
CA THR A 17 -14.00 -12.14 0.01
C THR A 17 -13.02 -12.14 -1.17
N THR A 18 -13.44 -12.66 -2.31
CA THR A 18 -12.63 -12.64 -3.54
C THR A 18 -12.34 -11.23 -4.04
N ASN A 19 -13.16 -10.23 -3.69
CA ASN A 19 -12.94 -8.85 -4.11
C ASN A 19 -11.87 -8.18 -3.23
N GLN A 20 -10.62 -8.19 -3.70
CA GLN A 20 -9.45 -7.63 -3.01
C GLN A 20 -9.23 -6.13 -3.26
N THR A 21 -10.14 -5.45 -3.97
CA THR A 21 -10.03 -4.01 -4.29
C THR A 21 -9.89 -3.15 -3.03
N ARG A 22 -10.72 -3.43 -2.01
CA ARG A 22 -10.64 -2.72 -0.72
C ARG A 22 -9.36 -3.05 0.04
N HIS A 23 -8.87 -4.28 -0.04
CA HIS A 23 -7.62 -4.67 0.60
C HIS A 23 -6.43 -3.88 0.04
N CYS A 24 -6.30 -3.81 -1.29
CA CYS A 24 -5.31 -2.99 -1.97
C CYS A 24 -5.40 -1.52 -1.53
N PHE A 25 -6.59 -0.91 -1.64
CA PHE A 25 -6.78 0.50 -1.29
C PHE A 25 -6.45 0.80 0.18
N THR A 26 -6.88 -0.06 1.10
CA THR A 26 -6.56 0.09 2.53
C THR A 26 -5.05 0.04 2.78
N ARG A 27 -4.30 -0.86 2.16
CA ARG A 27 -2.84 -0.93 2.33
C ARG A 27 -2.12 0.30 1.76
N TYR A 28 -2.59 0.82 0.63
CA TYR A 28 -2.04 2.06 0.05
C TYR A 28 -2.26 3.26 0.99
N VAL A 29 -3.46 3.42 1.54
CA VAL A 29 -3.77 4.50 2.50
C VAL A 29 -3.01 4.32 3.82
N GLU A 30 -2.92 3.10 4.35
CA GLU A 30 -2.15 2.80 5.57
C GLU A 30 -0.68 3.17 5.43
N PHE A 31 -0.07 2.91 4.26
CA PHE A 31 1.30 3.32 3.96
C PHE A 31 1.47 4.84 4.03
N HIS A 32 0.64 5.59 3.31
CA HIS A 32 0.78 7.05 3.25
C HIS A 32 0.42 7.76 4.56
N ARG A 33 -0.53 7.23 5.33
CA ARG A 33 -0.78 7.69 6.70
C ARG A 33 0.42 7.45 7.61
N CYS A 34 1.06 6.29 7.48
CA CYS A 34 2.26 5.95 8.25
C CYS A 34 3.41 6.92 7.92
N VAL A 35 3.65 7.19 6.63
CA VAL A 35 4.67 8.15 6.19
C VAL A 35 4.35 9.56 6.69
N SER A 36 3.10 10.00 6.61
CA SER A 36 2.67 11.32 7.10
C SER A 36 2.87 11.48 8.61
N ALA A 37 2.60 10.42 9.39
CA ALA A 37 2.70 10.46 10.86
C ALA A 37 4.12 10.25 11.40
N LYS A 38 4.94 9.41 10.75
CA LYS A 38 6.24 8.97 11.27
C LYS A 38 7.46 9.46 10.47
N GLY A 39 7.25 10.01 9.28
CA GLY A 39 8.31 10.37 8.33
C GLY A 39 8.73 9.22 7.41
N ASP A 40 9.42 9.56 6.32
CA ASP A 40 9.77 8.64 5.22
C ASP A 40 10.68 7.46 5.60
N GLU A 41 11.39 7.53 6.72
CA GLU A 41 12.41 6.54 7.11
C GLU A 41 11.93 5.50 8.15
N ALA A 42 10.64 5.50 8.48
CA ALA A 42 10.10 4.50 9.40
C ALA A 42 10.07 3.12 8.72
N ALA A 43 10.96 2.21 9.16
CA ALA A 43 10.98 0.79 8.75
C ALA A 43 9.61 0.10 8.92
N GLU A 44 8.79 0.60 9.85
CA GLU A 44 7.42 0.15 10.05
C GLU A 44 6.47 0.50 8.90
N CYS A 45 6.74 1.53 8.11
CA CYS A 45 5.93 1.88 6.94
C CYS A 45 6.33 1.06 5.71
N GLU A 46 7.59 0.62 5.61
CA GLU A 46 8.08 -0.19 4.51
C GLU A 46 7.31 -1.52 4.35
N LYS A 47 6.83 -2.09 5.46
CA LYS A 47 5.96 -3.29 5.43
C LYS A 47 4.67 -3.05 4.62
N PHE A 48 4.05 -1.89 4.80
CA PHE A 48 2.84 -1.52 4.06
C PHE A 48 3.17 -1.23 2.60
N ALA A 49 4.36 -0.68 2.33
CA ALA A 49 4.85 -0.49 0.97
C ALA A 49 4.98 -1.81 0.20
N LYS A 50 5.54 -2.84 0.84
CA LYS A 50 5.63 -4.18 0.25
C LYS A 50 4.24 -4.75 -0.03
N TYR A 51 3.31 -4.61 0.92
CA TYR A 51 1.97 -5.19 0.78
C TYR A 51 1.12 -4.53 -0.32
N TYR A 52 1.05 -3.20 -0.39
CA TYR A 52 0.25 -2.57 -1.44
C TYR A 52 0.85 -2.83 -2.83
N ARG A 53 2.18 -2.91 -2.97
CA ARG A 53 2.85 -3.27 -4.24
C ARG A 53 2.56 -4.71 -4.68
N SER A 54 2.38 -5.63 -3.74
CA SER A 54 2.00 -7.02 -4.05
C SER A 54 0.51 -7.20 -4.37
N LEU A 55 -0.36 -6.33 -3.85
CA LEU A 55 -1.82 -6.47 -3.98
C LEU A 55 -2.42 -5.60 -5.08
N CYS A 56 -1.89 -4.40 -5.29
CA CYS A 56 -2.46 -3.42 -6.20
C CYS A 56 -1.89 -3.56 -7.62
N PRO A 57 -2.73 -3.41 -8.66
CA PRO A 57 -2.25 -3.18 -10.02
C PRO A 57 -1.39 -1.91 -10.07
N ALA A 58 -0.27 -1.95 -10.81
CA ALA A 58 0.64 -0.81 -10.95
C ALA A 58 -0.09 0.45 -11.47
N GLU A 59 -0.95 0.29 -12.48
CA GLU A 59 -1.76 1.39 -13.04
C GLU A 59 -2.59 2.14 -11.98
N TRP A 60 -3.14 1.41 -11.01
CA TRP A 60 -3.94 2.04 -9.95
C TRP A 60 -3.07 2.85 -9.01
N VAL A 61 -1.90 2.31 -8.65
CA VAL A 61 -0.93 3.00 -7.79
C VAL A 61 -0.43 4.26 -8.47
N ASP A 62 -0.06 4.19 -9.75
CA ASP A 62 0.44 5.32 -10.52
C ASP A 62 -0.62 6.44 -10.59
N ARG A 63 -1.85 6.08 -10.96
CA ARG A 63 -2.97 7.04 -10.99
C ARG A 63 -3.24 7.68 -9.62
N TRP A 64 -3.17 6.90 -8.54
CA TRP A 64 -3.35 7.47 -7.19
C TRP A 64 -2.19 8.36 -6.78
N ASN A 65 -0.96 8.05 -7.19
CA ASN A 65 0.20 8.91 -6.95
C ASN A 65 0.02 10.26 -7.67
N GLU A 66 -0.36 10.24 -8.95
CA GLU A 66 -0.65 11.47 -9.71
C GLU A 66 -1.78 12.29 -9.05
N GLN A 67 -2.85 11.64 -8.60
CA GLN A 67 -3.94 12.31 -7.87
C GLN A 67 -3.47 12.93 -6.56
N ARG A 68 -2.52 12.30 -5.86
CA ARG A 68 -1.95 12.83 -4.61
C ARG A 68 -1.04 14.02 -4.86
N GLU A 69 -0.19 13.96 -5.86
CA GLU A 69 0.67 15.08 -6.27
C GLU A 69 -0.17 16.28 -6.73
N ASN A 70 -1.29 16.02 -7.42
CA ASN A 70 -2.23 17.06 -7.83
C ASN A 70 -3.20 17.51 -6.72
N GLY A 71 -3.17 16.90 -5.53
CA GLY A 71 -4.08 17.23 -4.42
C GLY A 71 -5.56 16.86 -4.64
N THR A 72 -5.85 15.99 -5.61
CA THR A 72 -7.21 15.56 -5.99
C THR A 72 -7.57 14.15 -5.50
N PHE A 73 -6.71 13.52 -4.70
CA PHE A 73 -6.96 12.20 -4.15
C PHE A 73 -8.13 12.20 -3.16
N ALA A 74 -9.20 11.46 -3.47
CA ALA A 74 -10.43 11.41 -2.67
C ALA A 74 -10.34 10.52 -1.41
N GLY A 75 -9.23 9.80 -1.24
CA GLY A 75 -9.04 8.91 -0.10
C GLY A 75 -8.54 9.64 1.15
N PRO A 76 -8.75 9.06 2.35
CA PRO A 76 -8.44 9.73 3.59
C PRO A 76 -6.96 9.53 3.96
N LEU A 77 -6.09 10.45 3.50
CA LEU A 77 -4.66 10.49 3.80
C LEU A 77 -4.31 11.20 5.11
#